data_AF-A0A1G3HIG4-F1
#
_entry.id   AF-A0A1G3HIG4-F1
#
_cell.length_a   1.000
_cell.length_b   1.000
_cell.length_c   1.000
_cell.angle_alpha   90.00
_cell.angle_beta   90.00
_cell.angle_gamma   90.00
#
_symmetry.space_group_name_H-M   'P 1'
#
loop_
_entity.id
_entity.type
_entity.pdbx_description
1 polymer ?
#
loop_
_entity_poly.entity_id
_entity_poly.type
_entity_poly.pdbx_seq_one_letter_code
_entity_poly.pdbx_strand_id
1 'polypeptide(L)'
;MTTSILPRLLVVTAAALAGCASTTPNLDAHFGEAVLAARAAQTINPSASLNKDPVSGVDGQAAKEAMGRYHDSFKTPPPTFNVINVTGGQ
;
A
#
# COMPACT_ATOMS: atom_id res chain seq x y z
N MET A 1 49.03 30.21 23.35
CA MET A 1 48.82 29.33 22.18
C MET A 1 47.53 28.51 22.28
N THR A 2 47.09 28.10 23.49
CA THR A 2 45.87 27.31 23.74
C THR A 2 44.54 28.08 23.61
N THR A 3 44.55 29.40 23.72
CA THR A 3 43.34 30.26 23.68
C THR A 3 42.76 30.48 22.28
N SER A 4 43.55 30.29 21.22
CA SER A 4 43.10 30.46 19.82
C SER A 4 42.57 29.16 19.18
N ILE A 5 42.78 28.02 19.85
CA ILE A 5 42.36 26.70 19.37
C ILE A 5 40.88 26.42 19.68
N LEU A 6 40.39 26.95 20.81
CA LEU A 6 39.01 26.81 21.27
C LEU A 6 37.95 27.34 20.27
N PRO A 7 38.08 28.55 19.68
CA PRO A 7 37.11 29.03 18.71
C PRO A 7 37.16 28.25 17.39
N ARG A 8 38.34 27.77 16.99
CA ARG A 8 38.48 26.92 15.79
C ARG A 8 37.79 25.58 15.96
N LEU A 9 37.95 24.94 17.12
CA LEU A 9 37.28 23.68 17.43
C LEU A 9 35.76 23.82 17.42
N LEU A 10 35.24 24.94 17.94
CA LEU A 10 33.81 25.25 18.00
C LEU A 10 33.20 25.48 16.61
N VAL A 11 33.92 26.15 15.71
CA VAL A 11 33.50 26.34 14.31
C VAL A 11 33.48 24.99 13.56
N VAL A 12 34.49 24.14 13.75
CA VAL A 12 34.54 22.82 13.11
C VAL A 12 33.40 21.92 13.61
N THR A 13 33.11 21.93 14.91
CA THR A 13 31.97 21.17 15.45
C THR A 13 30.64 21.72 14.94
N ALA A 14 30.43 23.04 14.93
CA ALA A 14 29.20 23.62 14.39
C ALA A 14 28.96 23.26 12.92
N ALA A 15 30.01 23.28 12.08
CA ALA A 15 29.92 22.88 10.68
C ALA A 15 29.62 21.37 10.52
N ALA A 16 30.18 20.51 11.37
CA ALA A 16 29.89 19.08 11.37
C ALA A 16 28.45 18.77 11.79
N LEU A 17 27.87 19.53 12.74
CA LEU A 17 26.48 19.38 13.17
C LEU A 17 25.46 19.90 12.13
N ALA A 18 25.83 20.90 11.32
CA ALA A 18 24.94 21.45 10.29
C ALA A 18 24.58 20.42 9.18
N GLY A 19 25.42 19.39 8.98
CA GLY A 19 25.11 18.27 8.08
C GLY A 19 24.12 17.25 8.66
N CYS A 20 23.98 17.17 10.00
CA CYS A 20 23.04 16.25 10.66
C CYS A 20 21.59 16.76 10.65
N ALA A 21 21.40 18.08 10.53
CA ALA A 21 20.09 18.73 10.46
C ALA A 21 19.90 19.39 9.10
N SER A 22 20.24 18.68 8.01
CA SER A 22 19.96 19.20 6.68
C SER A 22 18.44 19.33 6.53
N THR A 23 17.95 20.54 6.27
CA THR A 23 16.62 20.72 5.68
C THR A 23 16.53 19.79 4.47
N THR A 24 15.42 19.08 4.33
CA THR A 24 15.21 18.09 3.27
C THR A 24 14.33 18.67 2.17
N PRO A 25 14.76 19.72 1.44
CA PRO A 25 13.90 20.45 0.52
C PRO A 25 13.40 19.59 -0.64
N ASN A 26 14.12 18.53 -1.00
CA ASN A 26 13.65 17.58 -2.00
C ASN A 26 12.61 16.60 -1.43
N LEU A 27 12.88 15.99 -0.28
CA LEU A 27 11.93 15.04 0.33
C LEU A 27 10.62 15.73 0.75
N ASP A 28 10.71 16.93 1.32
CA ASP A 28 9.55 17.71 1.76
C ASP A 28 8.72 18.17 0.56
N ALA A 29 9.37 18.54 -0.55
CA ALA A 29 8.68 18.94 -1.79
C ALA A 29 7.95 17.77 -2.47
N HIS A 30 8.48 16.55 -2.36
CA HIS A 30 7.92 15.35 -2.99
C HIS A 30 7.15 14.46 -2.00
N PHE A 31 6.88 14.96 -0.79
CA PHE A 31 6.18 14.19 0.23
C PHE A 31 4.79 13.75 -0.26
N GLY A 32 4.57 12.44 -0.27
CA GLY A 32 3.29 11.85 -0.69
C GLY A 32 3.14 11.59 -2.19
N GLU A 33 4.07 12.03 -3.05
CA GLU A 33 3.99 11.76 -4.50
C GLU A 33 3.91 10.26 -4.81
N ALA A 34 4.68 9.43 -4.10
CA ALA A 34 4.65 7.98 -4.28
C ALA A 34 3.25 7.38 -4.00
N VAL A 35 2.56 7.87 -2.97
CA VAL A 35 1.21 7.41 -2.60
C VAL A 35 0.18 7.91 -3.61
N LEU A 36 0.30 9.17 -4.05
CA LEU A 36 -0.57 9.73 -5.09
C LEU A 36 -0.41 8.99 -6.43
N ALA A 37 0.82 8.66 -6.80
CA ALA A 37 1.13 7.86 -7.98
C ALA A 37 0.56 6.44 -7.88
N ALA A 38 0.76 5.77 -6.73
CA ALA A 38 0.20 4.44 -6.50
C ALA A 38 -1.33 4.46 -6.55
N ARG A 39 -1.97 5.45 -5.90
CA ARG A 39 -3.42 5.64 -5.96
C ARG A 39 -3.90 5.84 -7.40
N ALA A 40 -3.21 6.67 -8.19
CA ALA A 40 -3.56 6.89 -9.59
C ALA A 40 -3.47 5.59 -10.40
N ALA A 41 -2.42 4.79 -10.20
CA ALA A 41 -2.26 3.49 -10.86
C ALA A 41 -3.30 2.44 -10.42
N GLN A 42 -3.78 2.52 -9.18
CA GLN A 42 -4.80 1.62 -8.62
C GLN A 42 -6.24 2.09 -8.88
N THR A 43 -6.43 3.31 -9.39
CA THR A 43 -7.77 3.85 -9.67
C THR A 43 -8.25 3.31 -11.02
N ILE A 44 -9.18 2.34 -10.98
CA ILE A 44 -9.74 1.69 -12.17
C ILE A 44 -10.47 2.67 -13.08
N ASN A 45 -11.25 3.59 -12.50
CA ASN A 45 -11.97 4.62 -13.26
C ASN A 45 -11.94 5.96 -12.52
N PRO A 46 -11.05 6.90 -12.91
CA PRO A 46 -10.95 8.20 -12.27
C PRO A 46 -12.17 9.10 -12.54
N SER A 47 -12.96 8.82 -13.58
CA SER A 47 -14.16 9.59 -13.95
C SER A 47 -15.46 8.95 -13.45
N ALA A 48 -15.40 7.97 -12.54
CA ALA A 48 -16.56 7.24 -12.06
C ALA A 48 -17.66 8.12 -11.45
N SER A 49 -17.30 9.26 -10.84
CA SER A 49 -18.26 10.22 -10.26
C SER A 49 -19.12 10.94 -11.30
N LEU A 50 -18.71 10.98 -12.56
CA LEU A 50 -19.47 11.60 -13.65
C LEU A 50 -20.52 10.64 -14.22
N ASN A 51 -20.39 9.33 -13.93
CA ASN A 51 -21.36 8.34 -14.36
C ASN A 51 -22.64 8.47 -13.53
N LYS A 52 -23.76 8.72 -14.20
CA LYS A 52 -25.10 8.79 -13.58
C LYS A 52 -25.92 7.52 -13.81
N ASP A 53 -25.39 6.55 -14.55
CA ASP A 53 -26.07 5.30 -14.79
C ASP A 53 -26.30 4.59 -13.44
N PRO A 54 -27.50 4.07 -13.19
CA PRO A 54 -27.76 3.31 -11.98
C PRO A 54 -26.84 2.09 -11.96
N VAL A 55 -26.15 1.88 -10.84
CA VAL A 55 -25.31 0.70 -10.67
C VAL A 55 -26.23 -0.52 -10.75
N SER A 56 -25.98 -1.43 -11.71
CA SER A 56 -26.64 -2.74 -11.70
C SER A 56 -26.08 -3.52 -10.51
N GLY A 57 -26.78 -3.43 -9.37
CA GLY A 57 -26.41 -4.18 -8.17
C GLY A 57 -26.48 -5.69 -8.41
N VAL A 58 -26.03 -6.45 -7.40
CA VAL A 58 -26.24 -7.90 -7.36
C VAL A 58 -27.72 -8.19 -7.09
N ASP A 59 -28.27 -9.22 -7.74
CA ASP A 59 -29.61 -9.72 -7.41
C ASP A 59 -29.69 -10.12 -5.93
N GLY A 60 -30.79 -9.79 -5.25
CA GLY A 60 -30.92 -10.00 -3.81
C GLY A 60 -30.83 -11.48 -3.39
N GLN A 61 -31.37 -12.39 -4.21
CA GLN A 61 -31.26 -13.82 -3.96
C GLN A 61 -29.82 -14.29 -4.18
N ALA A 62 -29.19 -13.86 -5.26
CA ALA A 62 -27.77 -14.15 -5.52
C ALA A 62 -26.87 -13.66 -4.37
N ALA A 63 -27.11 -12.46 -3.85
CA ALA A 63 -26.37 -11.89 -2.73
C ALA A 63 -26.53 -12.72 -1.45
N LYS A 64 -27.75 -13.12 -1.12
CA LYS A 64 -28.05 -13.98 0.03
C LYS A 64 -27.30 -15.31 -0.06
N GLU A 65 -27.40 -15.98 -1.20
CA GLU A 65 -26.74 -17.28 -1.41
C GLU A 65 -25.21 -17.16 -1.41
N ALA A 66 -24.64 -16.06 -1.93
CA ALA A 66 -23.21 -15.80 -1.87
C ALA A 66 -22.72 -15.65 -0.42
N MET A 67 -23.43 -14.85 0.39
CA MET A 67 -23.12 -14.68 1.82
C MET A 67 -23.30 -15.98 2.60
N GLY A 68 -24.32 -16.79 2.28
CA GLY A 68 -24.53 -18.10 2.88
C GLY A 68 -23.35 -19.04 2.62
N ARG A 69 -22.94 -19.19 1.35
CA ARG A 69 -21.77 -19.99 0.97
C ARG A 69 -20.49 -19.51 1.63
N TYR A 70 -20.28 -18.19 1.72
CA TYR A 70 -19.13 -17.63 2.42
C TYR A 70 -19.11 -18.08 3.89
N HIS A 71 -20.24 -17.97 4.58
CA HIS A 71 -20.33 -18.39 5.97
C HIS A 71 -20.14 -19.92 6.14
N ASP A 72 -20.73 -20.73 5.26
CA ASP A 72 -20.60 -22.18 5.31
C ASP A 72 -19.19 -22.68 4.97
N SER A 73 -18.41 -21.91 4.21
CA SER A 73 -17.00 -22.21 3.93
C SER A 73 -16.12 -22.23 5.19
N PHE A 74 -16.53 -21.54 6.26
CA PHE A 74 -15.85 -21.60 7.56
C PHE A 74 -16.30 -22.77 8.44
N LYS A 75 -17.43 -23.41 8.10
CA LYS A 75 -17.94 -24.59 8.82
C LYS A 75 -17.37 -25.88 8.26
N THR A 76 -17.09 -25.91 6.96
CA THR A 76 -16.53 -27.08 6.27
C THR A 76 -15.12 -26.74 5.82
N PRO A 77 -14.06 -27.33 6.41
CA PRO A 77 -12.71 -27.18 5.88
C PRO A 77 -12.74 -27.55 4.39
N PRO A 78 -12.30 -26.66 3.48
CA PRO A 78 -12.25 -27.01 2.07
C PRO A 78 -11.36 -28.24 1.91
N PRO A 79 -11.80 -29.28 1.15
CA PRO A 79 -10.98 -30.45 0.92
C PRO A 79 -9.63 -29.99 0.36
N THR A 80 -8.55 -30.34 1.05
CA THR A 80 -7.19 -29.79 0.83
C THR A 80 -6.60 -30.20 -0.52
N PHE A 81 -7.20 -31.19 -1.19
CA PHE A 81 -6.86 -31.60 -2.54
C PHE A 81 -7.98 -32.49 -3.10
N ASN A 82 -8.32 -32.29 -4.37
CA ASN A 82 -9.06 -33.30 -5.13
C ASN A 82 -8.02 -34.29 -5.66
N VAL A 83 -8.04 -35.53 -5.15
CA VAL A 83 -7.23 -36.61 -5.74
C VAL A 83 -7.85 -36.95 -7.09
N ILE A 84 -7.35 -36.32 -8.17
CA ILE A 84 -7.66 -36.77 -9.52
C ILE A 84 -6.90 -38.07 -9.71
N ASN A 85 -7.56 -39.21 -9.49
CA ASN A 85 -6.99 -40.51 -9.77
C ASN A 85 -6.99 -40.74 -11.29
N VAL A 86 -6.10 -40.03 -12.01
CA VAL A 86 -5.75 -40.35 -13.41
C VAL A 86 -4.75 -41.49 -13.37
N THR A 87 -5.17 -42.66 -12.88
CA THR A 87 -4.46 -43.89 -13.22
C THR A 87 -4.94 -44.26 -14.61
N GLY A 88 -4.07 -44.06 -15.60
CA GLY A 88 -4.31 -44.40 -17.00
C GLY A 88 -4.82 -45.83 -17.12
N GLY A 89 -6.08 -45.95 -17.54
CA GLY A 89 -6.54 -47.15 -18.22
C GLY A 89 -6.17 -47.00 -19.69
N GLN A 90 -5.50 -48.02 -20.22
CA GLN A 90 -4.82 -48.18 -21.51
C GLN A 90 -3.33 -47.82 -21.49
#